data_AF-A0A7V1YJX7-F1
#
_entry.id   AF-A0A7V1YJX7-F1
#
_cell.length_a   1.000
_cell.length_b   1.000
_cell.length_c   1.000
_cell.angle_alpha   90.00
_cell.angle_beta   90.00
_cell.angle_gamma   90.00
#
_symmetry.space_group_name_H-M   'P 1'
#
loop_
_entity.id
_entity.type
_entity.pdbx_description
1 polymer ?
#
loop_
_entity_poly.entity_id
_entity_poly.type
_entity_poly.pdbx_seq_one_letter_code
_entity_poly.pdbx_strand_id
1 'polypeptide(L)'
;PLWAARRFLRGLPLGPLADLEGVAESAEGEAARGVAAVVQRADGTVERLADPGALRPGDTVIVDPSAGGHDPWGWTGAPGTVPDVADLVPRRRPAIRVRPGVLAWAAGEDPAAFRSRLAQPESSPQELAEGLLREAVAKARAREDADPVLRRWADHAERMLHLLAEGRATAKVPGDRALASELGLLVQARGRAVDDQAGDEGESGTSFAPVPVPLSRHSRDVGERARAFAELLGLPAELVRAVELAGLLHDAGKAERRFQVMLHRGDPDRLEASGVVLAKSGMDPADRATFRRARILARVPAGWRHEAASLAVAERVLEAVPDVDHELVRHLVAAHHGYARPLFPPVEDTVRVELLGVDGVVDSARSGAGTLNEAWRLLAGALGTGNVEVDHVDWRGPRRLVTLCRRYGWWGLALLEAIVRLADMAVSEEYG
;
A
#
# COMPACT_ATOMS: atom_id res chain seq x y z
N PRO A 1 -4.69 16.05 -12.31
CA PRO A 1 -5.82 16.68 -13.04
C PRO A 1 -5.86 16.29 -14.52
N LEU A 2 -7.06 16.08 -15.09
CA LEU A 2 -7.21 15.63 -16.48
C LEU A 2 -6.58 16.60 -17.50
N TRP A 3 -6.73 17.91 -17.28
CA TRP A 3 -6.12 18.95 -18.13
C TRP A 3 -4.60 18.87 -18.14
N ALA A 4 -3.99 18.55 -17.00
CA ALA A 4 -2.53 18.46 -16.86
C ALA A 4 -1.99 17.24 -17.63
N ALA A 5 -2.65 16.09 -17.53
CA ALA A 5 -2.31 14.91 -18.33
C ALA A 5 -2.43 15.19 -19.84
N ARG A 6 -3.48 15.90 -20.26
CA ARG A 6 -3.67 16.31 -21.67
C ARG A 6 -2.54 17.20 -22.17
N ARG A 7 -2.12 18.20 -21.39
CA ARG A 7 -1.00 19.09 -21.73
C ARG A 7 0.32 18.33 -21.84
N PHE A 8 0.62 17.48 -20.86
CA PHE A 8 1.82 16.63 -20.88
C PHE A 8 1.89 15.81 -22.18
N LEU A 9 0.78 15.17 -22.57
CA LEU A 9 0.74 14.39 -23.81
C LEU A 9 0.87 15.23 -25.09
N ARG A 10 0.43 16.50 -25.04
CA ARG A 10 0.63 17.47 -26.13
C ARG A 10 2.05 18.05 -26.16
N GLY A 11 2.92 17.70 -25.20
CA GLY A 11 4.25 18.31 -25.07
C GLY A 11 4.20 19.77 -24.60
N LEU A 12 3.11 20.19 -23.97
CA LEU A 12 2.94 21.55 -23.46
C LEU A 12 3.48 21.67 -22.03
N PRO A 13 4.11 22.80 -21.67
CA PRO A 13 4.58 23.04 -20.31
C PRO A 13 3.40 23.03 -19.32
N LEU A 14 3.64 22.46 -18.14
CA LEU A 14 2.68 22.49 -17.04
C LEU A 14 2.84 23.77 -16.24
N GLY A 15 1.74 24.48 -16.03
CA GLY A 15 1.65 25.51 -15.00
C GLY A 15 1.56 24.90 -13.60
N PRO A 16 1.50 25.73 -12.55
CA PRO A 16 1.32 25.23 -11.18
C PRO A 16 0.06 24.36 -11.08
N LEU A 17 0.23 23.16 -10.54
CA LEU A 17 -0.86 22.24 -10.27
C LEU A 17 -1.69 22.77 -9.10
N ALA A 18 -2.74 23.55 -9.41
CA ALA A 18 -3.71 23.99 -8.41
C ALA A 18 -4.78 22.91 -8.17
N ASP A 19 -5.15 22.71 -6.91
CA ASP A 19 -6.18 21.75 -6.45
C ASP A 19 -7.63 22.28 -6.63
N LEU A 20 -7.82 23.32 -7.46
CA LEU A 20 -9.13 23.91 -7.70
C LEU A 20 -9.79 23.30 -8.93
N GLU A 21 -10.92 22.62 -8.73
CA GLU A 21 -11.80 22.21 -9.82
C GLU A 21 -12.26 23.45 -10.61
N GLY A 22 -12.11 23.41 -11.93
CA GLY A 22 -12.66 24.44 -12.84
C GLY A 22 -11.70 25.55 -13.30
N VAL A 23 -10.40 25.49 -12.98
CA VAL A 23 -9.43 26.42 -13.60
C VAL A 23 -9.33 26.11 -15.10
N ALA A 24 -9.70 27.09 -15.93
CA ALA A 24 -9.66 26.97 -17.38
C ALA A 24 -8.22 26.78 -17.88
N GLU A 25 -8.10 25.99 -18.96
CA GLU A 25 -6.83 25.72 -19.65
C GLU A 25 -6.23 27.04 -20.16
N SER A 26 -5.08 27.47 -19.63
CA SER A 26 -4.32 28.58 -20.20
C SER A 26 -3.72 28.13 -21.54
N ALA A 27 -4.08 28.83 -22.63
CA ALA A 27 -3.75 28.46 -24.00
C ALA A 27 -2.28 28.74 -24.41
N GLU A 28 -1.44 29.20 -23.48
CA GLU A 28 -0.11 29.68 -23.79
C GLU A 28 0.97 28.60 -23.60
N GLY A 29 1.88 28.51 -24.56
CA GLY A 29 3.05 27.63 -24.55
C GLY A 29 3.38 27.07 -25.93
N GLU A 30 4.65 27.12 -26.34
CA GLU A 30 5.12 26.36 -27.50
C GLU A 30 5.10 24.86 -27.18
N ALA A 31 4.46 24.07 -28.04
CA ALA A 31 4.38 22.63 -27.89
C ALA A 31 5.71 21.98 -28.32
N ALA A 32 6.30 21.19 -27.42
CA ALA A 32 7.31 20.21 -27.80
C ALA A 32 6.65 19.06 -28.60
N ARG A 33 7.45 18.08 -29.01
CA ARG A 33 6.94 16.87 -29.68
C ARG A 33 5.96 16.14 -28.75
N GLY A 34 4.76 15.84 -29.26
CA GLY A 34 3.74 15.11 -28.50
C GLY A 34 4.20 13.73 -28.05
N VAL A 35 3.72 13.31 -26.88
CA VAL A 35 4.05 12.02 -26.26
C VAL A 35 3.07 10.97 -26.77
N ALA A 36 3.61 9.91 -27.36
CA ALA A 36 2.79 8.75 -27.74
C ALA A 36 2.32 8.02 -26.47
N ALA A 37 1.03 7.71 -26.39
CA ALA A 37 0.44 7.03 -25.26
C ALA A 37 -0.48 5.89 -25.70
N VAL A 38 -0.55 4.88 -24.83
CA VAL A 38 -1.60 3.87 -24.79
C VAL A 38 -2.50 4.22 -23.61
N VAL A 39 -3.81 4.05 -23.76
CA VAL A 39 -4.77 4.25 -22.69
C VAL A 39 -5.44 2.93 -22.36
N GLN A 40 -5.49 2.60 -21.08
CA GLN A 40 -6.38 1.57 -20.55
C GLN A 40 -7.61 2.26 -19.96
N ARG A 41 -8.77 1.97 -20.53
CA ARG A 41 -10.06 2.51 -20.08
C ARG A 41 -10.53 1.83 -18.80
N ALA A 42 -11.49 2.44 -18.12
CA ALA A 42 -12.07 1.91 -16.87
C ALA A 42 -12.73 0.52 -17.04
N ASP A 43 -13.18 0.16 -18.24
CA ASP A 43 -13.73 -1.16 -18.56
C ASP A 43 -12.63 -2.21 -18.88
N GLY A 44 -11.35 -1.81 -18.79
CA GLY A 44 -10.20 -2.66 -19.05
C GLY A 44 -9.75 -2.70 -20.51
N THR A 45 -10.46 -2.03 -21.44
CA THR A 45 -10.04 -1.95 -22.85
C THR A 45 -8.74 -1.17 -22.98
N VAL A 46 -7.86 -1.61 -23.89
CA VAL A 46 -6.55 -1.00 -24.12
C VAL A 46 -6.44 -0.57 -25.58
N GLU A 47 -6.15 0.70 -25.82
CA GLU A 47 -6.03 1.26 -27.17
C GLU A 47 -4.95 2.33 -27.26
N ARG A 48 -4.46 2.57 -28.48
CA ARG A 48 -3.55 3.70 -28.73
C ARG A 48 -4.35 5.00 -28.62
N LEU A 49 -3.85 5.94 -27.82
CA LEU A 49 -4.50 7.24 -27.68
C LEU A 49 -4.19 8.09 -28.91
N ALA A 50 -5.22 8.34 -29.74
CA ALA A 50 -5.09 9.15 -30.95
C ALA A 50 -5.10 10.66 -30.66
N ASP A 51 -5.92 11.09 -29.69
CA ASP A 51 -6.05 12.48 -29.26
C ASP A 51 -6.09 12.55 -27.72
N PRO A 52 -5.22 13.33 -27.07
CA PRO A 52 -5.30 13.60 -25.63
C PRO A 52 -6.68 14.10 -25.17
N GLY A 53 -7.44 14.80 -26.03
CA GLY A 53 -8.81 15.23 -25.75
C GLY A 53 -9.77 14.07 -25.40
N ALA A 54 -9.49 12.86 -25.88
CA ALA A 54 -10.28 11.66 -25.64
C ALA A 54 -10.05 11.03 -24.25
N LEU A 55 -9.11 11.55 -23.45
CA LEU A 55 -8.91 11.10 -22.07
C LEU A 55 -10.12 11.42 -21.19
N ARG A 56 -10.48 10.48 -20.33
CA ARG A 56 -11.58 10.57 -19.37
C ARG A 56 -11.05 10.33 -17.95
N PRO A 57 -11.72 10.84 -16.90
CA PRO A 57 -11.41 10.44 -15.53
C PRO A 57 -11.51 8.91 -15.37
N GLY A 58 -10.52 8.33 -14.68
CA GLY A 58 -10.43 6.87 -14.50
C GLY A 58 -9.62 6.13 -15.58
N ASP A 59 -9.22 6.81 -16.66
CA ASP A 59 -8.29 6.23 -17.63
C ASP A 59 -6.88 6.11 -17.05
N THR A 60 -6.24 4.96 -17.27
CA THR A 60 -4.81 4.76 -17.00
C THR A 60 -4.00 5.06 -18.26
N VAL A 61 -3.17 6.10 -18.21
CA VAL A 61 -2.31 6.50 -19.32
C VAL A 61 -0.95 5.82 -19.20
N ILE A 62 -0.54 5.13 -20.25
CA ILE A 62 0.72 4.40 -20.34
C ILE A 62 1.59 5.09 -21.40
N VAL A 63 2.77 5.57 -20.97
CA VAL A 63 3.75 6.24 -21.84
C VAL A 63 5.10 5.53 -21.75
N ASP A 64 5.98 5.77 -22.73
CA ASP A 64 7.35 5.28 -22.64
C ASP A 64 8.12 6.00 -21.50
N PRO A 65 8.96 5.31 -20.71
CA PRO A 65 9.70 5.92 -19.62
C PRO A 65 10.60 7.10 -20.02
N SER A 66 10.99 7.19 -21.30
CA SER A 66 11.73 8.35 -21.84
C SER A 66 10.90 9.64 -21.93
N ALA A 67 9.57 9.54 -21.83
CA ALA A 67 8.68 10.72 -21.78
C ALA A 67 8.70 11.38 -20.39
N GLY A 68 9.01 10.62 -19.35
CA GLY A 68 9.15 11.12 -17.99
C GLY A 68 7.84 11.38 -17.29
N GLY A 69 7.71 12.58 -16.75
CA GLY A 69 6.54 13.04 -16.04
C GLY A 69 6.50 12.65 -14.57
N HIS A 70 7.56 12.03 -14.03
CA HIS A 70 7.64 11.67 -12.62
C HIS A 70 8.99 12.04 -12.02
N ASP A 71 8.98 12.32 -10.73
CA ASP A 71 10.15 12.40 -9.87
C ASP A 71 10.00 11.34 -8.73
N PRO A 72 10.93 11.28 -7.76
CA PRO A 72 10.80 10.35 -6.62
C PRO A 72 9.53 10.51 -5.77
N TRP A 73 8.80 11.62 -5.90
CA TRP A 73 7.66 11.99 -5.08
C TRP A 73 6.31 11.87 -5.80
N GLY A 74 6.32 11.77 -7.13
CA GLY A 74 5.13 11.46 -7.90
C GLY A 74 5.12 12.09 -9.29
N TRP A 75 3.92 12.27 -9.82
CA TRP A 75 3.73 12.82 -11.15
C TRP A 75 3.95 14.33 -11.15
N THR A 76 4.96 14.77 -11.91
CA THR A 76 5.30 16.19 -12.13
C THR A 76 4.88 16.66 -13.52
N GLY A 77 4.71 15.71 -14.45
CA GLY A 77 4.53 15.95 -15.88
C GLY A 77 5.66 16.76 -16.54
N ALA A 78 6.82 16.84 -15.90
CA ALA A 78 8.04 17.37 -16.50
C ALA A 78 8.69 16.32 -17.41
N PRO A 79 9.26 16.71 -18.56
CA PRO A 79 9.98 15.77 -19.42
C PRO A 79 11.23 15.23 -18.72
N GLY A 80 11.66 14.03 -19.10
CA GLY A 80 12.86 13.39 -18.58
C GLY A 80 12.80 11.87 -18.72
N THR A 81 13.88 11.16 -18.43
CA THR A 81 13.84 9.70 -18.36
C THR A 81 13.55 9.27 -16.94
N VAL A 82 12.54 8.42 -16.74
CA VAL A 82 12.23 7.83 -15.43
C VAL A 82 12.52 6.32 -15.43
N PRO A 83 12.87 5.72 -14.28
CA PRO A 83 13.04 4.27 -14.19
C PRO A 83 11.73 3.53 -14.47
N ASP A 84 11.80 2.45 -15.27
CA ASP A 84 10.65 1.55 -15.48
C ASP A 84 10.58 0.52 -14.35
N VAL A 85 9.73 0.79 -13.35
CA VAL A 85 9.58 -0.07 -12.17
C VAL A 85 8.55 -1.19 -12.33
N ALA A 86 8.00 -1.41 -13.54
CA ALA A 86 6.88 -2.35 -13.68
C ALA A 86 7.27 -3.83 -13.47
N ASP A 87 8.56 -4.15 -13.45
CA ASP A 87 9.10 -5.46 -13.05
C ASP A 87 9.20 -5.63 -11.52
N LEU A 88 9.15 -4.54 -10.77
CA LEU A 88 9.17 -4.54 -9.30
C LEU A 88 7.77 -4.63 -8.69
N VAL A 89 6.73 -4.42 -9.51
CA VAL A 89 5.34 -4.49 -9.04
C VAL A 89 5.02 -5.94 -8.66
N PRO A 90 4.57 -6.18 -7.42
CA PRO A 90 4.09 -7.50 -6.98
C PRO A 90 3.07 -8.10 -7.95
N ARG A 91 3.26 -9.38 -8.31
CA ARG A 91 2.38 -10.09 -9.25
C ARG A 91 2.09 -11.50 -8.74
N ARG A 92 0.84 -11.96 -8.94
CA ARG A 92 0.43 -13.34 -8.65
C ARG A 92 1.38 -14.39 -9.25
N ARG A 93 1.99 -14.09 -10.40
CA ARG A 93 3.12 -14.86 -10.95
C ARG A 93 4.29 -13.88 -11.12
N PRO A 94 5.40 -14.07 -10.39
CA PRO A 94 6.58 -13.23 -10.55
C PRO A 94 7.01 -13.23 -12.02
N ALA A 95 7.34 -12.06 -12.53
CA ALA A 95 7.71 -11.90 -13.91
C ALA A 95 8.69 -10.74 -14.08
N ILE A 96 9.63 -10.90 -15.01
CA ILE A 96 10.59 -9.87 -15.38
C ILE A 96 10.66 -9.76 -16.90
N ARG A 97 10.69 -8.53 -17.40
CA ARG A 97 10.86 -8.20 -18.81
C ARG A 97 12.34 -8.13 -19.16
N VAL A 98 12.77 -8.99 -20.06
CA VAL A 98 14.11 -8.97 -20.68
C VAL A 98 14.00 -8.10 -21.94
N ARG A 99 13.86 -6.79 -21.74
CA ARG A 99 13.73 -5.79 -22.83
C ARG A 99 14.97 -4.90 -22.92
N PRO A 100 15.36 -4.45 -24.12
CA PRO A 100 16.60 -3.68 -24.30
C PRO A 100 16.74 -2.48 -23.36
N GLY A 101 15.67 -1.68 -23.20
CA GLY A 101 15.70 -0.48 -22.36
C GLY A 101 15.90 -0.76 -20.86
N VAL A 102 15.29 -1.82 -20.33
CA VAL A 102 15.42 -2.20 -18.91
C VAL A 102 16.81 -2.77 -18.64
N LEU A 103 17.31 -3.63 -19.54
CA LEU A 103 18.65 -4.20 -19.41
C LEU A 103 19.73 -3.12 -19.54
N ALA A 104 19.56 -2.19 -20.48
CA ALA A 104 20.43 -1.04 -20.67
C ALA A 104 20.46 -0.13 -19.44
N TRP A 105 19.29 0.22 -18.90
CA TRP A 105 19.19 0.97 -17.65
C TRP A 105 19.92 0.27 -16.50
N ALA A 106 19.69 -1.04 -16.33
CA ALA A 106 20.33 -1.80 -15.25
C ALA A 106 21.84 -1.91 -15.42
N ALA A 107 22.30 -2.20 -16.64
CA ALA A 107 23.70 -2.40 -16.98
C ALA A 107 24.50 -1.10 -17.12
N GLY A 108 23.84 0.06 -17.28
CA GLY A 108 24.50 1.32 -17.62
C GLY A 108 25.04 1.36 -19.05
N GLU A 109 24.36 0.72 -20.01
CA GLU A 109 24.81 0.57 -21.40
C GLU A 109 23.79 1.09 -22.41
N ASP A 110 24.15 1.11 -23.69
CA ASP A 110 23.24 1.47 -24.79
C ASP A 110 22.24 0.33 -25.08
N PRO A 111 20.92 0.61 -25.18
CA PRO A 111 19.92 -0.38 -25.58
C PRO A 111 20.22 -1.14 -26.88
N ALA A 112 20.93 -0.54 -27.83
CA ALA A 112 21.33 -1.17 -29.08
C ALA A 112 22.14 -2.46 -28.86
N ALA A 113 22.99 -2.51 -27.82
CA ALA A 113 23.79 -3.70 -27.49
C ALA A 113 22.90 -4.90 -27.15
N PHE A 114 21.81 -4.68 -26.43
CA PHE A 114 20.84 -5.71 -26.07
C PHE A 114 19.91 -6.08 -27.23
N ARG A 115 19.53 -5.11 -28.09
CA ARG A 115 18.73 -5.38 -29.30
C ARG A 115 19.44 -6.34 -30.23
N SER A 116 20.74 -6.12 -30.50
CA SER A 116 21.53 -6.98 -31.39
C SER A 116 21.62 -8.42 -30.88
N ARG A 117 21.68 -8.62 -29.55
CA ARG A 117 21.71 -9.97 -28.94
C ARG A 117 20.35 -10.64 -28.97
N LEU A 118 19.27 -9.91 -28.68
CA LEU A 118 17.90 -10.43 -28.80
C LEU A 118 17.52 -10.83 -30.23
N ALA A 119 18.18 -10.26 -31.24
CA ALA A 119 17.98 -10.60 -32.64
C ALA A 119 18.73 -11.88 -33.08
N GLN A 120 19.53 -12.52 -32.22
CA GLN A 120 20.31 -13.71 -32.59
C GLN A 120 19.39 -14.95 -32.74
N PRO A 121 19.35 -15.61 -33.92
CA PRO A 121 18.34 -16.61 -34.24
C PRO A 121 18.60 -18.02 -33.66
N GLU A 122 19.84 -18.28 -33.22
CA GLU A 122 20.37 -19.61 -32.90
C GLU A 122 20.00 -20.10 -31.49
N SER A 123 19.61 -19.20 -30.59
CA SER A 123 19.35 -19.51 -29.18
C SER A 123 17.86 -19.64 -28.86
N SER A 124 17.53 -20.53 -27.91
CA SER A 124 16.17 -20.60 -27.39
C SER A 124 15.82 -19.32 -26.58
N PRO A 125 14.53 -18.93 -26.48
CA PRO A 125 14.13 -17.80 -25.63
C PRO A 125 14.59 -17.94 -24.17
N GLN A 126 14.67 -19.18 -23.67
CA GLN A 126 15.11 -19.50 -22.33
C GLN A 126 16.60 -19.16 -22.13
N GLU A 127 17.46 -19.66 -23.01
CA GLU A 127 18.91 -19.40 -22.96
C GLU A 127 19.22 -17.90 -23.14
N LEU A 128 18.52 -17.24 -24.07
CA LEU A 128 18.65 -15.80 -24.28
C LEU A 128 18.28 -15.01 -23.01
N ALA A 129 17.13 -15.33 -22.41
CA ALA A 129 16.69 -14.66 -21.20
C ALA A 129 17.66 -14.87 -20.03
N GLU A 130 18.15 -16.09 -19.84
CA GLU A 130 19.12 -16.41 -18.79
C GLU A 130 20.44 -15.67 -18.97
N GLY A 131 21.01 -15.68 -20.18
CA GLY A 131 22.27 -15.01 -20.49
C GLY A 131 22.18 -13.49 -20.30
N LEU A 132 21.15 -12.87 -20.86
CA LEU A 132 20.95 -11.41 -20.79
C LEU A 132 20.67 -10.94 -19.36
N LEU A 133 19.85 -11.67 -18.59
CA LEU A 133 19.59 -11.35 -17.20
C LEU A 133 20.84 -11.52 -16.33
N ARG A 134 21.60 -12.61 -16.50
CA ARG A 134 22.84 -12.84 -15.74
C ARG A 134 23.85 -11.74 -15.96
N GLU A 135 24.03 -11.32 -17.21
CA GLU A 135 24.91 -10.22 -17.58
C GLU A 135 24.45 -8.89 -16.96
N ALA A 136 23.18 -8.55 -17.13
CA ALA A 136 22.63 -7.29 -16.61
C ALA A 136 22.68 -7.23 -15.07
N VAL A 137 22.42 -8.34 -14.37
CA VAL A 137 22.56 -8.44 -12.91
C VAL A 137 24.01 -8.22 -12.49
N ALA A 138 24.98 -8.89 -13.12
CA ALA A 138 26.39 -8.74 -12.77
C ALA A 138 26.85 -7.28 -12.92
N LYS A 139 26.43 -6.61 -14.01
CA LYS A 139 26.72 -5.20 -14.23
C LYS A 139 26.01 -4.30 -13.23
N ALA A 140 24.73 -4.51 -12.97
CA ALA A 140 23.96 -3.75 -11.99
C ALA A 140 24.57 -3.83 -10.58
N ARG A 141 25.08 -5.00 -10.18
CA ARG A 141 25.77 -5.19 -8.89
C ARG A 141 27.13 -4.52 -8.81
N ALA A 142 27.81 -4.35 -9.95
CA ALA A 142 29.12 -3.71 -10.03
C ALA A 142 29.03 -2.16 -10.10
N ARG A 143 27.83 -1.59 -10.24
CA ARG A 143 27.64 -0.15 -10.33
C ARG A 143 27.78 0.53 -8.97
N GLU A 144 28.66 1.53 -8.90
CA GLU A 144 28.85 2.37 -7.71
C GLU A 144 27.67 3.34 -7.47
N ASP A 145 26.96 3.71 -8.54
CA ASP A 145 25.82 4.63 -8.53
C ASP A 145 24.47 3.91 -8.37
N ALA A 146 24.46 2.70 -7.80
CA ALA A 146 23.26 1.89 -7.65
C ALA A 146 22.28 2.47 -6.62
N ASP A 147 21.21 3.09 -7.13
CA ASP A 147 20.07 3.56 -6.35
C ASP A 147 19.23 2.37 -5.75
N PRO A 148 18.32 2.63 -4.80
CA PRO A 148 17.48 1.59 -4.20
C PRO A 148 16.60 0.82 -5.20
N VAL A 149 16.18 1.46 -6.29
CA VAL A 149 15.34 0.84 -7.33
C VAL A 149 16.17 -0.18 -8.12
N LEU A 150 17.39 0.17 -8.51
CA LEU A 150 18.32 -0.73 -9.19
C LEU A 150 18.68 -1.94 -8.32
N ARG A 151 18.92 -1.72 -7.02
CA ARG A 151 19.19 -2.82 -6.08
C ARG A 151 18.02 -3.80 -5.99
N ARG A 152 16.80 -3.29 -5.82
CA ARG A 152 15.58 -4.13 -5.79
C ARG A 152 15.35 -4.86 -7.11
N TRP A 153 15.67 -4.22 -8.23
CA TRP A 153 15.61 -4.86 -9.54
C TRP A 153 16.62 -6.00 -9.67
N ALA A 154 17.87 -5.80 -9.23
CA ALA A 154 18.88 -6.84 -9.25
C ALA A 154 18.48 -8.04 -8.36
N ASP A 155 17.95 -7.78 -7.15
CA ASP A 155 17.44 -8.84 -6.28
C ASP A 155 16.30 -9.62 -6.95
N HIS A 156 15.36 -8.92 -7.59
CA HIS A 156 14.25 -9.56 -8.31
C HIS A 156 14.75 -10.38 -9.51
N ALA A 157 15.67 -9.83 -10.30
CA ALA A 157 16.26 -10.50 -11.44
C ALA A 157 17.03 -11.77 -11.04
N GLU A 158 17.78 -11.74 -9.94
CA GLU A 158 18.45 -12.93 -9.38
C GLU A 158 17.45 -14.02 -8.95
N ARG A 159 16.35 -13.64 -8.29
CA ARG A 159 15.27 -14.59 -7.98
C ARG A 159 14.67 -15.21 -9.25
N MET A 160 14.44 -14.40 -10.27
CA MET A 160 13.90 -14.87 -11.55
C MET A 160 14.88 -15.78 -12.31
N LEU A 161 16.19 -15.50 -12.24
CA LEU A 161 17.25 -16.36 -12.76
C LEU A 161 17.28 -17.72 -12.06
N HIS A 162 17.17 -17.73 -10.73
CA HIS A 162 17.10 -18.97 -9.97
C HIS A 162 15.88 -19.81 -10.36
N LEU A 163 14.70 -19.18 -10.47
CA LEU A 163 13.48 -19.87 -10.93
C LEU A 163 13.60 -20.40 -12.36
N LEU A 164 14.27 -19.67 -13.25
CA LEU A 164 14.57 -20.14 -14.62
C LEU A 164 15.45 -21.39 -14.59
N ALA A 165 16.55 -21.36 -13.83
CA ALA A 165 17.49 -22.47 -13.71
C ALA A 165 16.85 -23.74 -13.12
N GLU A 166 15.90 -23.58 -12.18
CA GLU A 166 15.12 -24.70 -11.62
C GLU A 166 13.99 -25.20 -12.53
N GLY A 167 13.81 -24.63 -13.73
CA GLY A 167 12.71 -24.96 -14.63
C GLY A 167 11.33 -24.50 -14.12
N ARG A 168 11.32 -23.67 -13.07
CA ARG A 168 10.15 -23.08 -12.40
C ARG A 168 9.76 -21.72 -12.98
N ALA A 169 10.38 -21.28 -14.07
CA ALA A 169 9.96 -20.14 -14.88
C ALA A 169 10.09 -20.44 -16.38
N THR A 170 9.45 -19.62 -17.20
CA THR A 170 9.53 -19.69 -18.66
C THR A 170 9.75 -18.33 -19.27
N ALA A 171 10.70 -18.24 -20.20
CA ALA A 171 10.77 -17.13 -21.13
C ALA A 171 9.74 -17.31 -22.27
N LYS A 172 9.04 -16.23 -22.61
CA LYS A 172 8.07 -16.15 -23.70
C LYS A 172 8.41 -14.97 -24.60
N VAL A 173 8.25 -15.18 -25.90
CA VAL A 173 8.32 -14.10 -26.90
C VAL A 173 6.92 -13.48 -27.02
N PRO A 174 6.77 -12.16 -26.80
CA PRO A 174 5.52 -11.47 -27.08
C PRO A 174 5.38 -11.27 -28.60
N GLY A 175 4.43 -11.98 -29.21
CA GLY A 175 4.22 -11.92 -30.66
C GLY A 175 5.19 -12.81 -31.43
N ASP A 176 5.71 -12.31 -32.55
CA ASP A 176 6.69 -13.03 -33.38
C ASP A 176 8.14 -12.77 -32.97
N ARG A 177 9.08 -13.52 -33.57
CA ARG A 177 10.52 -13.38 -33.30
C ARG A 177 11.11 -12.04 -33.78
N ALA A 178 10.51 -11.39 -34.77
CA ALA A 178 10.99 -10.09 -35.25
C ALA A 178 10.72 -8.99 -34.21
N LEU A 179 9.53 -9.03 -33.62
CA LEU A 179 9.10 -8.15 -32.52
C LEU A 179 9.89 -8.39 -31.23
N ALA A 180 10.48 -9.57 -31.02
CA ALA A 180 11.28 -9.89 -29.82
C ALA A 180 12.48 -8.94 -29.62
N SER A 181 13.08 -8.47 -30.73
CA SER A 181 14.22 -7.55 -30.68
C SER A 181 13.84 -6.16 -30.15
N GLU A 182 12.57 -5.76 -30.29
CA GLU A 182 12.04 -4.48 -29.82
C GLU A 182 11.27 -4.61 -28.50
N LEU A 183 10.39 -5.60 -28.40
CA LEU A 183 9.53 -5.84 -27.24
C LEU A 183 10.23 -6.61 -26.11
N GLY A 184 11.32 -7.32 -26.42
CA GLY A 184 12.04 -8.17 -25.46
C GLY A 184 11.34 -9.51 -25.21
N LEU A 185 11.78 -10.20 -24.17
CA LEU A 185 11.19 -11.45 -23.68
C LEU A 185 10.48 -11.22 -22.34
N LEU A 186 9.45 -12.02 -22.05
CA LEU A 186 8.83 -12.08 -20.74
C LEU A 186 9.23 -13.38 -20.03
N VAL A 187 9.97 -13.27 -18.94
CA VAL A 187 10.23 -14.39 -18.04
C VAL A 187 9.15 -14.39 -16.97
N GLN A 188 8.46 -15.51 -16.80
CA GLN A 188 7.37 -15.65 -15.82
C GLN A 188 7.45 -16.99 -15.09
N ALA A 189 7.25 -16.98 -13.78
CA ALA A 189 7.24 -18.20 -12.96
C ALA A 189 6.08 -19.16 -13.34
N ARG A 190 6.37 -20.47 -13.34
CA ARG A 190 5.43 -21.60 -13.45
C ARG A 190 4.87 -21.92 -12.06
N GLY A 191 4.07 -21.02 -11.52
CA GLY A 191 3.49 -21.16 -10.18
C GLY A 191 2.95 -19.84 -9.68
N ARG A 192 2.09 -19.85 -8.67
CA ARG A 192 1.78 -18.61 -7.96
C ARG A 192 3.03 -18.21 -7.15
N ALA A 193 3.35 -16.92 -7.09
CA ALA A 193 4.20 -16.42 -6.01
C ALA A 193 3.57 -16.93 -4.70
N VAL A 194 4.37 -17.54 -3.84
CA VAL A 194 3.93 -17.79 -2.46
C VAL A 194 3.68 -16.44 -1.76
N ASP A 195 4.32 -15.37 -2.26
CA ASP A 195 4.40 -14.06 -1.62
C ASP A 195 3.28 -13.07 -1.95
N ASP A 196 2.70 -13.02 -3.15
CA ASP A 196 1.90 -11.83 -3.53
C ASP A 196 0.46 -12.16 -3.94
N GLN A 197 -0.46 -12.10 -2.96
CA GLN A 197 -1.89 -11.89 -3.20
C GLN A 197 -2.21 -10.42 -2.86
N ALA A 198 -1.78 -9.50 -3.74
CA ALA A 198 -2.06 -8.06 -3.72
C ALA A 198 -3.54 -7.65 -3.88
N GLY A 199 -4.46 -8.50 -3.43
CA GLY A 199 -5.88 -8.19 -3.29
C GLY A 199 -6.43 -8.42 -1.89
N ASP A 200 -5.65 -9.04 -0.99
CA ASP A 200 -6.02 -9.32 0.41
C ASP A 200 -5.01 -8.72 1.41
N GLU A 201 -4.13 -7.83 0.93
CA GLU A 201 -3.02 -7.17 1.66
C GLU A 201 -3.46 -6.15 2.73
N GLY A 202 -4.59 -6.39 3.42
CA GLY A 202 -4.99 -5.59 4.56
C GLY A 202 -4.38 -6.05 5.89
N GLU A 203 -4.29 -7.37 6.11
CA GLU A 203 -3.89 -7.93 7.41
C GLU A 203 -2.40 -8.34 7.47
N SER A 204 -1.81 -8.80 6.37
CA SER A 204 -0.44 -9.38 6.40
C SER A 204 0.68 -8.35 6.26
N GLY A 205 0.44 -7.19 5.64
CA GLY A 205 1.48 -6.18 5.39
C GLY A 205 1.83 -5.31 6.61
N THR A 206 0.88 -5.11 7.52
CA THR A 206 1.06 -4.30 8.75
C THR A 206 1.34 -5.15 9.99
N SER A 207 1.23 -6.48 9.88
CA SER A 207 1.41 -7.41 11.00
C SER A 207 2.85 -7.88 11.22
N PHE A 208 3.85 -7.19 10.67
CA PHE A 208 5.24 -7.62 10.83
C PHE A 208 5.82 -7.12 12.16
N ALA A 209 5.84 -8.02 13.13
CA ALA A 209 6.80 -8.00 14.23
C ALA A 209 7.22 -9.46 14.46
N PRO A 210 8.52 -9.79 14.55
CA PRO A 210 8.97 -11.17 14.77
C PRO A 210 8.59 -11.70 16.16
N VAL A 211 8.23 -10.79 17.07
CA VAL A 211 7.81 -11.09 18.44
C VAL A 211 6.33 -10.74 18.66
N PRO A 212 5.62 -11.46 19.54
CA PRO A 212 4.29 -11.05 19.97
C PRO A 212 4.31 -9.68 20.65
N VAL A 213 3.39 -8.80 20.27
CA VAL A 213 3.29 -7.43 20.83
C VAL A 213 1.91 -7.22 21.46
N PRO A 214 1.84 -6.81 22.74
CA PRO A 214 0.57 -6.46 23.39
C PRO A 214 -0.12 -5.29 22.69
N LEU A 215 -1.44 -5.36 22.58
CA LEU A 215 -2.28 -4.33 21.97
C LEU A 215 -2.12 -2.98 22.70
N SER A 216 -2.02 -3.00 24.02
CA SER A 216 -1.86 -1.80 24.84
C SER A 216 -0.59 -1.02 24.53
N ARG A 217 0.53 -1.73 24.38
CA ARG A 217 1.81 -1.14 23.97
C ARG A 217 1.70 -0.56 22.56
N HIS A 218 1.20 -1.35 21.62
CA HIS A 218 1.13 -0.94 20.22
C HIS A 218 0.26 0.30 20.00
N SER A 219 -0.95 0.33 20.56
CA SER A 219 -1.84 1.49 20.47
C SER A 219 -1.17 2.77 21.00
N ARG A 220 -0.48 2.69 22.14
CA ARG A 220 0.22 3.86 22.71
C ARG A 220 1.37 4.31 21.83
N ASP A 221 2.24 3.38 21.41
CA ASP A 221 3.40 3.67 20.59
C ASP A 221 2.98 4.33 19.26
N VAL A 222 1.90 3.84 18.63
CA VAL A 222 1.36 4.41 17.38
C VAL A 222 0.74 5.79 17.59
N GLY A 223 -0.03 5.99 18.67
CA GLY A 223 -0.55 7.31 19.02
C GLY A 223 0.56 8.35 19.24
N GLU A 224 1.59 7.99 20.02
CA GLU A 224 2.77 8.84 20.27
C GLU A 224 3.54 9.15 18.97
N ARG A 225 3.71 8.15 18.09
CA ARG A 225 4.38 8.32 16.79
C ARG A 225 3.57 9.22 15.84
N ALA A 226 2.26 9.03 15.77
CA ALA A 226 1.37 9.86 14.95
C ALA A 226 1.40 11.33 15.40
N ARG A 227 1.39 11.58 16.71
CA ARG A 227 1.60 12.93 17.27
C ARG A 227 2.94 13.52 16.81
N ALA A 228 4.03 12.79 16.98
CA ALA A 228 5.37 13.26 16.61
C ALA A 228 5.48 13.60 15.12
N PHE A 229 4.92 12.76 14.24
CA PHE A 229 4.87 13.03 12.80
C PHE A 229 4.07 14.30 12.49
N ALA A 230 2.90 14.48 13.09
CA ALA A 230 2.08 15.67 12.86
C ALA A 230 2.72 16.97 13.39
N GLU A 231 3.40 16.91 14.54
CA GLU A 231 4.15 18.04 15.10
C GLU A 231 5.32 18.44 14.19
N LEU A 232 6.09 17.46 13.68
CA LEU A 232 7.19 17.71 12.75
C LEU A 232 6.73 18.30 11.42
N LEU A 233 5.53 17.94 10.97
CA LEU A 233 4.89 18.52 9.80
C LEU A 233 4.29 19.91 10.05
N GLY A 234 4.34 20.41 11.28
CA GLY A 234 3.80 21.72 11.65
C GLY A 234 2.27 21.79 11.60
N LEU A 235 1.58 20.67 11.80
CA LEU A 235 0.12 20.67 11.78
C LEU A 235 -0.47 21.42 13.00
N PRO A 236 -1.64 22.06 12.84
CA PRO A 236 -2.38 22.66 13.94
C PRO A 236 -2.66 21.67 15.08
N ALA A 237 -2.70 22.18 16.32
CA ALA A 237 -2.83 21.36 17.53
C ALA A 237 -4.07 20.46 17.54
N GLU A 238 -5.17 20.90 16.93
CA GLU A 238 -6.39 20.12 16.76
C GLU A 238 -6.22 18.90 15.83
N LEU A 239 -5.41 19.02 14.78
CA LEU A 239 -5.10 17.91 13.87
C LEU A 239 -4.09 16.95 14.50
N VAL A 240 -3.11 17.49 15.22
CA VAL A 240 -2.17 16.68 16.03
C VAL A 240 -2.94 15.80 17.01
N ARG A 241 -3.91 16.36 17.76
CA ARG A 241 -4.77 15.58 18.66
C ARG A 241 -5.61 14.55 17.93
N ALA A 242 -6.15 14.88 16.75
CA ALA A 242 -6.97 13.96 15.98
C ALA A 242 -6.19 12.73 15.49
N VAL A 243 -4.98 12.91 14.94
CA VAL A 243 -4.17 11.78 14.47
C VAL A 243 -3.57 10.97 15.62
N GLU A 244 -3.24 11.62 16.74
CA GLU A 244 -2.80 10.95 17.97
C GLU A 244 -3.89 10.01 18.50
N LEU A 245 -5.13 10.52 18.60
CA LEU A 245 -6.27 9.73 19.05
C LEU A 245 -6.63 8.63 18.05
N ALA A 246 -6.57 8.90 16.75
CA ALA A 246 -6.78 7.88 15.73
C ALA A 246 -5.72 6.78 15.80
N GLY A 247 -4.45 7.14 15.98
CA GLY A 247 -3.35 6.19 16.16
C GLY A 247 -3.53 5.30 17.40
N LEU A 248 -4.05 5.87 18.50
CA LEU A 248 -4.39 5.11 19.71
C LEU A 248 -5.51 4.09 19.47
N LEU A 249 -6.53 4.48 18.70
CA LEU A 249 -7.78 3.73 18.53
C LEU A 249 -7.78 2.78 17.31
N HIS A 250 -6.85 2.93 16.36
CA HIS A 250 -6.93 2.28 15.03
C HIS A 250 -7.09 0.76 15.11
N ASP A 251 -6.40 0.12 16.05
CA ASP A 251 -6.35 -1.32 16.24
C ASP A 251 -7.23 -1.83 17.39
N ALA A 252 -8.07 -0.98 18.00
CA ALA A 252 -8.91 -1.36 19.14
C ALA A 252 -9.82 -2.59 18.84
N GLY A 253 -10.29 -2.71 17.60
CA GLY A 253 -11.09 -3.83 17.12
C GLY A 253 -10.35 -5.16 17.07
N LYS A 254 -9.01 -5.17 17.14
CA LYS A 254 -8.24 -6.41 17.32
C LYS A 254 -8.54 -7.08 18.65
N ALA A 255 -9.06 -6.36 19.65
CA ALA A 255 -9.50 -6.96 20.91
C ALA A 255 -10.72 -7.89 20.77
N GLU A 256 -11.32 -7.98 19.58
CA GLU A 256 -12.42 -8.91 19.32
C GLU A 256 -11.99 -10.37 19.55
N ARG A 257 -12.78 -11.13 20.31
CA ARG A 257 -12.38 -12.45 20.81
C ARG A 257 -12.04 -13.44 19.70
N ARG A 258 -12.80 -13.46 18.59
CA ARG A 258 -12.50 -14.36 17.46
C ARG A 258 -11.17 -13.96 16.81
N PHE A 259 -10.94 -12.67 16.58
CA PHE A 259 -9.66 -12.20 16.08
C PHE A 259 -8.49 -12.56 17.02
N GLN A 260 -8.66 -12.44 18.34
CA GLN A 260 -7.63 -12.87 19.28
C GLN A 260 -7.38 -14.38 19.23
N VAL A 261 -8.41 -15.23 19.17
CA VAL A 261 -8.22 -16.68 18.93
C VAL A 261 -7.42 -16.94 17.65
N MET A 262 -7.67 -16.18 16.58
CA MET A 262 -6.89 -16.26 15.34
C MET A 262 -5.42 -15.88 15.56
N LEU A 263 -5.12 -14.79 16.27
CA LEU A 263 -3.75 -14.39 16.61
C LEU A 263 -3.04 -15.44 17.49
N HIS A 264 -3.78 -16.17 18.31
CA HIS A 264 -3.30 -17.32 19.09
C HIS A 264 -3.36 -18.64 18.29
N ARG A 265 -3.17 -18.59 16.96
CA ARG A 265 -3.10 -19.74 16.04
C ARG A 265 -4.38 -20.58 15.96
N GLY A 266 -5.52 -19.99 16.23
CA GLY A 266 -6.82 -20.66 16.23
C GLY A 266 -7.10 -21.47 17.50
N ASP A 267 -6.33 -21.25 18.57
CA ASP A 267 -6.41 -22.01 19.82
C ASP A 267 -6.94 -21.11 20.96
N PRO A 268 -8.20 -21.32 21.41
CA PRO A 268 -8.77 -20.54 22.50
C PRO A 268 -8.09 -20.82 23.84
N ASP A 269 -7.62 -22.04 24.12
CA ASP A 269 -6.95 -22.35 25.38
C ASP A 269 -5.61 -21.61 25.48
N ARG A 270 -4.94 -21.41 24.34
CA ARG A 270 -3.72 -20.61 24.24
C ARG A 270 -3.97 -19.11 24.48
N LEU A 271 -5.12 -18.59 24.07
CA LEU A 271 -5.53 -17.22 24.38
C LEU A 271 -5.76 -17.07 25.89
N GLU A 272 -6.58 -17.94 26.48
CA GLU A 272 -6.89 -17.90 27.92
C GLU A 272 -5.63 -18.06 28.79
N ALA A 273 -4.73 -18.99 28.41
CA ALA A 273 -3.47 -19.21 29.12
C ALA A 273 -2.48 -18.04 28.99
N SER A 274 -2.53 -17.29 27.88
CA SER A 274 -1.67 -16.12 27.69
C SER A 274 -2.11 -14.94 28.53
N GLY A 275 -3.42 -14.73 28.69
CA GLY A 275 -4.00 -13.59 29.40
C GLY A 275 -3.73 -12.22 28.75
N VAL A 276 -3.07 -12.16 27.58
CA VAL A 276 -2.64 -10.93 26.92
C VAL A 276 -3.37 -10.77 25.60
N VAL A 277 -3.96 -9.60 25.38
CA VAL A 277 -4.54 -9.20 24.08
C VAL A 277 -3.44 -8.68 23.18
N LEU A 278 -3.25 -9.31 22.02
CA LEU A 278 -2.16 -9.02 21.09
C LEU A 278 -2.59 -8.04 19.99
N ALA A 279 -1.69 -7.13 19.62
CA ALA A 279 -1.76 -6.41 18.35
C ALA A 279 -1.10 -7.19 17.20
N LYS A 280 -0.02 -7.92 17.53
CA LYS A 280 0.82 -8.68 16.58
C LYS A 280 1.12 -10.04 17.19
N SER A 281 0.98 -11.12 16.41
CA SER A 281 1.09 -12.51 16.89
C SER A 281 2.49 -13.11 16.78
N GLY A 282 3.41 -12.48 16.05
CA GLY A 282 4.70 -13.08 15.69
C GLY A 282 4.60 -14.28 14.75
N MET A 283 3.42 -14.52 14.13
CA MET A 283 3.30 -15.52 13.07
C MET A 283 4.00 -15.03 11.81
N ASP A 284 4.73 -15.95 11.15
CA ASP A 284 5.36 -15.67 9.86
C ASP A 284 4.29 -15.29 8.82
N PRO A 285 4.29 -14.06 8.28
CA PRO A 285 3.33 -13.65 7.26
C PRO A 285 3.42 -14.49 5.98
N ALA A 286 4.57 -15.12 5.72
CA ALA A 286 4.76 -16.02 4.58
C ALA A 286 4.02 -17.36 4.76
N ASP A 287 3.72 -17.76 6.00
CA ASP A 287 2.93 -18.98 6.30
C ASP A 287 1.42 -18.71 6.28
N ARG A 288 0.94 -18.36 5.09
CA ARG A 288 -0.49 -18.14 4.82
C ARG A 288 -1.37 -19.36 5.10
N ALA A 289 -0.82 -20.57 5.06
CA ALA A 289 -1.57 -21.79 5.34
C ALA A 289 -1.95 -21.84 6.83
N THR A 290 -1.00 -21.51 7.71
CA THR A 290 -1.24 -21.38 9.16
C THR A 290 -2.23 -20.26 9.45
N PHE A 291 -2.08 -19.08 8.83
CA PHE A 291 -3.01 -17.97 9.02
C PHE A 291 -4.45 -18.33 8.60
N ARG A 292 -4.61 -18.93 7.41
CA ARG A 292 -5.92 -19.39 6.93
C ARG A 292 -6.55 -20.44 7.86
N ARG A 293 -5.75 -21.39 8.35
CA ARG A 293 -6.21 -22.41 9.31
C ARG A 293 -6.66 -21.75 10.62
N ALA A 294 -5.87 -20.84 11.17
CA ALA A 294 -6.19 -20.11 12.39
C ALA A 294 -7.50 -19.32 12.23
N ARG A 295 -7.70 -18.62 11.10
CA ARG A 295 -8.93 -17.87 10.79
C ARG A 295 -10.17 -18.75 10.78
N ILE A 296 -10.07 -19.94 10.15
CA ILE A 296 -11.18 -20.91 10.09
C ILE A 296 -11.52 -21.44 11.49
N LEU A 297 -10.50 -21.82 12.27
CA LEU A 297 -10.68 -22.32 13.64
C LEU A 297 -11.31 -21.26 14.55
N ALA A 298 -10.88 -20.01 14.40
CA ALA A 298 -11.39 -18.85 15.12
C ALA A 298 -12.79 -18.40 14.66
N ARG A 299 -13.29 -18.91 13.53
CA ARG A 299 -14.59 -18.55 12.93
C ARG A 299 -14.73 -17.06 12.62
N VAL A 300 -13.64 -16.40 12.21
CA VAL A 300 -13.68 -15.01 11.75
C VAL A 300 -14.39 -14.97 10.39
N PRO A 301 -15.47 -14.17 10.23
CA PRO A 301 -16.24 -14.15 8.97
C PRO A 301 -15.41 -13.73 7.75
N ALA A 302 -15.82 -14.16 6.56
CA ALA A 302 -15.30 -13.60 5.32
C ALA A 302 -15.67 -12.12 5.22
N GLY A 303 -14.77 -11.28 4.70
CA GLY A 303 -14.98 -9.82 4.62
C GLY A 303 -14.81 -9.07 5.95
N TRP A 304 -14.74 -9.76 7.09
CA TRP A 304 -14.52 -9.12 8.40
C TRP A 304 -13.21 -8.33 8.43
N ARG A 305 -13.28 -7.15 9.05
CA ARG A 305 -12.24 -6.13 9.19
C ARG A 305 -12.19 -5.66 10.64
N HIS A 306 -11.01 -5.64 11.26
CA HIS A 306 -10.87 -5.14 12.64
C HIS A 306 -11.18 -3.65 12.71
N GLU A 307 -10.99 -2.92 11.62
CA GLU A 307 -11.25 -1.48 11.51
C GLU A 307 -12.72 -1.12 11.79
N ALA A 308 -13.65 -1.98 11.40
CA ALA A 308 -15.07 -1.79 11.70
C ALA A 308 -15.36 -1.91 13.21
N ALA A 309 -14.73 -2.88 13.88
CA ALA A 309 -14.84 -3.03 15.33
C ALA A 309 -14.09 -1.89 16.06
N SER A 310 -12.94 -1.45 15.55
CA SER A 310 -12.21 -0.28 16.06
C SER A 310 -13.06 0.98 15.97
N LEU A 311 -13.80 1.18 14.87
CA LEU A 311 -14.72 2.29 14.71
C LEU A 311 -15.81 2.28 15.78
N ALA A 312 -16.42 1.13 16.05
CA ALA A 312 -17.45 0.99 17.09
C ALA A 312 -16.90 1.28 18.51
N VAL A 313 -15.66 0.89 18.79
CA VAL A 313 -14.97 1.27 20.05
C VAL A 313 -14.67 2.76 20.09
N ALA A 314 -14.18 3.32 18.98
CA ALA A 314 -13.85 4.74 18.87
C ALA A 314 -15.07 5.62 19.09
N GLU A 315 -16.26 5.23 18.63
CA GLU A 315 -17.51 5.96 18.89
C GLU A 315 -17.76 6.15 20.39
N ARG A 316 -17.60 5.10 21.21
CA ARG A 316 -17.76 5.16 22.67
C ARG A 316 -16.69 6.04 23.34
N VAL A 317 -15.45 5.95 22.88
CA VAL A 317 -14.35 6.76 23.45
C VAL A 317 -14.57 8.25 23.13
N LEU A 318 -14.96 8.56 21.90
CA LEU A 318 -15.15 9.93 21.43
C LEU A 318 -16.28 10.67 22.15
N GLU A 319 -17.31 9.97 22.63
CA GLU A 319 -18.37 10.58 23.45
C GLU A 319 -17.83 11.31 24.69
N ALA A 320 -16.70 10.84 25.24
CA ALA A 320 -16.07 11.39 26.43
C ALA A 320 -14.87 12.31 26.13
N VAL A 321 -14.47 12.48 24.87
CA VAL A 321 -13.30 13.31 24.48
C VAL A 321 -13.76 14.59 23.78
N PRO A 322 -13.73 15.76 24.47
CA PRO A 322 -14.04 17.04 23.83
C PRO A 322 -12.89 17.56 22.94
N ASP A 323 -13.15 18.65 22.22
CA ASP A 323 -12.12 19.46 21.53
C ASP A 323 -11.29 18.74 20.46
N VAL A 324 -11.90 17.79 19.76
CA VAL A 324 -11.35 17.12 18.57
C VAL A 324 -12.43 16.91 17.50
N ASP A 325 -12.05 16.90 16.22
CA ASP A 325 -12.98 16.55 15.14
C ASP A 325 -13.27 15.04 15.18
N HIS A 326 -14.40 14.66 15.77
CA HIS A 326 -14.82 13.27 15.89
C HIS A 326 -15.02 12.57 14.54
N GLU A 327 -15.52 13.29 13.52
CA GLU A 327 -15.73 12.71 12.19
C GLU A 327 -14.39 12.37 11.54
N LEU A 328 -13.39 13.25 11.71
CA LEU A 328 -12.03 12.97 11.25
C LEU A 328 -11.45 11.73 11.96
N VAL A 329 -11.52 11.66 13.30
CA VAL A 329 -10.97 10.53 14.05
C VAL A 329 -11.64 9.21 13.63
N ARG A 330 -12.97 9.17 13.53
CA ARG A 330 -13.72 8.01 13.03
C ARG A 330 -13.23 7.56 11.65
N HIS A 331 -13.02 8.52 10.75
CA HIS A 331 -12.54 8.23 9.40
C HIS A 331 -11.12 7.67 9.38
N LEU A 332 -10.20 8.28 10.12
CA LEU A 332 -8.82 7.82 10.21
C LEU A 332 -8.73 6.41 10.81
N VAL A 333 -9.52 6.12 11.85
CA VAL A 333 -9.64 4.77 12.43
C VAL A 333 -10.22 3.78 11.43
N ALA A 334 -11.27 4.14 10.69
CA ALA A 334 -11.89 3.22 9.72
C ALA A 334 -11.00 2.95 8.49
N ALA A 335 -10.28 3.97 8.01
CA ALA A 335 -9.59 3.93 6.73
C ALA A 335 -8.08 3.64 6.82
N HIS A 336 -7.55 3.26 7.98
CA HIS A 336 -6.09 3.13 8.19
C HIS A 336 -5.43 2.04 7.31
N HIS A 337 -6.16 1.01 6.89
CA HIS A 337 -5.70 0.03 5.88
C HIS A 337 -6.23 0.30 4.46
N GLY A 338 -6.84 1.47 4.22
CA GLY A 338 -7.33 1.89 2.91
C GLY A 338 -8.73 1.39 2.54
N TYR A 339 -9.34 0.54 3.37
CA TYR A 339 -10.76 0.21 3.29
C TYR A 339 -11.60 1.37 3.87
N ALA A 340 -12.93 1.30 3.84
CA ALA A 340 -13.81 2.44 4.19
C ALA A 340 -13.61 3.70 3.30
N ARG A 341 -13.14 3.49 2.06
CA ARG A 341 -13.10 4.49 0.97
C ARG A 341 -13.98 4.07 -0.22
N PRO A 342 -15.31 4.06 -0.10
CA PRO A 342 -16.08 4.60 1.02
C PRO A 342 -16.65 3.56 2.00
N LEU A 343 -16.53 2.27 1.70
CA LEU A 343 -17.16 1.19 2.48
C LEU A 343 -16.17 0.06 2.78
N PHE A 344 -16.50 -0.73 3.79
CA PHE A 344 -15.84 -2.02 4.03
C PHE A 344 -16.43 -3.12 3.13
N PRO A 345 -15.71 -4.24 2.94
CA PRO A 345 -16.29 -5.43 2.32
C PRO A 345 -17.54 -5.89 3.09
N PRO A 346 -18.57 -6.39 2.40
CA PRO A 346 -19.79 -6.81 3.08
C PRO A 346 -19.54 -8.03 3.98
N VAL A 347 -19.99 -7.93 5.21
CA VAL A 347 -20.21 -9.06 6.13
C VAL A 347 -21.71 -9.14 6.37
N GLU A 348 -22.27 -10.33 6.30
CA GLU A 348 -23.69 -10.54 6.59
C GLU A 348 -24.00 -10.15 8.05
N ASP A 349 -25.01 -9.29 8.20
CA ASP A 349 -25.58 -8.79 9.46
C ASP A 349 -24.71 -7.85 10.33
N THR A 350 -25.39 -6.97 11.08
CA THR A 350 -24.79 -6.30 12.24
C THR A 350 -24.60 -7.33 13.33
N VAL A 351 -23.35 -7.58 13.71
CA VAL A 351 -23.00 -8.62 14.68
C VAL A 351 -22.62 -7.97 16.00
N ARG A 352 -23.12 -8.54 17.10
CA ARG A 352 -22.55 -8.27 18.43
C ARG A 352 -21.24 -9.02 18.58
N VAL A 353 -20.16 -8.29 18.79
CA VAL A 353 -18.83 -8.86 18.98
C VAL A 353 -18.37 -8.68 20.42
N GLU A 354 -17.67 -9.68 20.94
CA GLU A 354 -17.10 -9.67 22.29
C GLU A 354 -15.71 -9.04 22.25
N LEU A 355 -15.52 -7.96 23.01
CA LEU A 355 -14.22 -7.28 23.14
C LEU A 355 -13.54 -7.69 24.44
N LEU A 356 -12.34 -8.24 24.32
CA LEU A 356 -11.49 -8.58 25.46
C LEU A 356 -10.93 -7.31 26.11
N GLY A 357 -10.75 -7.37 27.44
CA GLY A 357 -10.05 -6.32 28.17
C GLY A 357 -8.55 -6.35 27.86
N VAL A 358 -7.93 -5.18 27.78
CA VAL A 358 -6.48 -5.05 27.66
C VAL A 358 -5.87 -4.86 29.04
N ASP A 359 -4.66 -5.37 29.25
CA ASP A 359 -3.96 -5.18 30.52
C ASP A 359 -3.79 -3.70 30.83
N GLY A 360 -4.27 -3.31 32.01
CA GLY A 360 -4.17 -1.98 32.56
C GLY A 360 -2.75 -1.66 33.01
N VAL A 361 -1.78 -1.60 32.10
CA VAL A 361 -0.48 -1.03 32.42
C VAL A 361 -0.61 0.50 32.40
N VAL A 362 -1.17 1.02 33.49
CA VAL A 362 -0.82 2.36 33.96
C VAL A 362 0.57 2.23 34.56
N ASP A 363 1.60 2.27 33.72
CA ASP A 363 2.95 2.43 34.22
C ASP A 363 2.99 3.83 34.85
N SER A 364 2.87 3.88 36.17
CA SER A 364 2.76 5.09 36.98
C SER A 364 3.99 6.00 36.84
N ALA A 365 5.06 5.51 36.21
CA ALA A 365 6.27 6.25 35.90
C ALA A 365 6.17 7.21 34.69
N ARG A 366 5.16 7.08 33.81
CA ARG A 366 4.91 8.02 32.69
C ARG A 366 3.70 8.94 32.93
N SER A 367 3.48 9.30 34.19
CA SER A 367 2.41 10.18 34.66
C SER A 367 2.64 11.66 34.27
N GLY A 368 2.64 11.94 32.97
CA GLY A 368 2.30 13.26 32.46
C GLY A 368 0.77 13.41 32.40
N ALA A 369 0.23 14.49 32.94
CA ALA A 369 -1.15 14.89 32.65
C ALA A 369 -1.22 15.28 31.17
N GLY A 370 -1.66 14.36 30.32
CA GLY A 370 -1.75 14.55 28.87
C GLY A 370 -2.97 13.83 28.30
N THR A 371 -3.50 14.35 27.21
CA THR A 371 -4.68 13.87 26.47
C THR A 371 -4.62 12.36 26.17
N LEU A 372 -3.43 11.82 25.85
CA LEU A 372 -3.22 10.39 25.61
C LEU A 372 -3.54 9.50 26.81
N ASN A 373 -3.20 9.92 28.03
CA ASN A 373 -3.41 9.09 29.22
C ASN A 373 -4.89 9.00 29.56
N GLU A 374 -5.65 10.06 29.33
CA GLU A 374 -7.11 10.05 29.47
C GLU A 374 -7.76 9.21 28.37
N ALA A 375 -7.39 9.44 27.10
CA ALA A 375 -7.88 8.65 25.98
C ALA A 375 -7.56 7.15 26.14
N TRP A 376 -6.39 6.79 26.67
CA TRP A 376 -6.04 5.41 26.98
C TRP A 376 -6.92 4.81 28.06
N ARG A 377 -7.21 5.55 29.14
CA ARG A 377 -8.15 5.07 30.17
C ARG A 377 -9.55 4.85 29.60
N LEU A 378 -10.02 5.76 28.74
CA LEU A 378 -11.30 5.62 28.06
C LEU A 378 -11.32 4.42 27.12
N LEU A 379 -10.26 4.20 26.34
CA LEU A 379 -10.11 3.02 25.49
C LEU A 379 -10.09 1.74 26.33
N ALA A 380 -9.25 1.67 27.37
CA ALA A 380 -9.17 0.51 28.25
C ALA A 380 -10.50 0.22 28.96
N GLY A 381 -11.27 1.26 29.29
CA GLY A 381 -12.61 1.13 29.85
C GLY A 381 -13.69 0.78 28.82
N ALA A 382 -13.53 1.17 27.55
CA ALA A 382 -14.43 0.78 26.46
C ALA A 382 -14.20 -0.69 26.06
N LEU A 383 -12.94 -1.11 26.05
CA LEU A 383 -12.54 -2.51 25.99
C LEU A 383 -12.91 -3.22 27.31
N GLY A 384 -13.23 -4.51 27.27
CA GLY A 384 -13.64 -5.24 28.47
C GLY A 384 -15.06 -4.94 28.99
N THR A 385 -15.82 -4.02 28.36
CA THR A 385 -17.28 -3.85 28.63
C THR A 385 -18.13 -5.00 28.09
N GLY A 386 -17.51 -5.98 27.41
CA GLY A 386 -18.19 -7.12 26.80
C GLY A 386 -18.59 -6.82 25.36
N ASN A 387 -19.87 -6.97 25.03
CA ASN A 387 -20.33 -6.95 23.65
C ASN A 387 -20.52 -5.52 23.10
N VAL A 388 -20.14 -5.31 21.84
CA VAL A 388 -20.44 -4.10 21.06
C VAL A 388 -21.14 -4.48 19.75
N GLU A 389 -22.07 -3.64 19.30
CA GLU A 389 -22.68 -3.78 17.97
C GLU A 389 -21.77 -3.14 16.92
N VAL A 390 -21.47 -3.88 15.85
CA VAL A 390 -20.56 -3.44 14.79
C VAL A 390 -21.31 -3.38 13.47
N ASP A 391 -21.35 -2.19 12.85
CA ASP A 391 -21.69 -2.05 11.43
C ASP A 391 -20.45 -2.42 10.60
N HIS A 392 -20.42 -3.66 10.12
CA HIS A 392 -19.29 -4.18 9.34
C HIS A 392 -19.14 -3.56 7.95
N VAL A 393 -20.14 -2.83 7.46
CA VAL A 393 -20.11 -2.18 6.14
C VAL A 393 -19.77 -0.70 6.25
N ASP A 394 -20.12 -0.08 7.37
CA ASP A 394 -20.03 1.36 7.64
C ASP A 394 -20.81 2.18 6.61
N TRP A 395 -22.15 2.05 6.65
CA TRP A 395 -23.04 2.77 5.72
C TRP A 395 -22.94 4.31 5.82
N ARG A 396 -22.32 4.82 6.89
CA ARG A 396 -22.06 6.26 7.09
C ARG A 396 -20.77 6.72 6.41
N GLY A 397 -19.86 5.79 6.11
CA GLY A 397 -18.56 6.02 5.47
C GLY A 397 -18.60 6.95 4.24
N PRO A 398 -19.48 6.74 3.25
CA PRO A 398 -19.55 7.60 2.06
C PRO A 398 -19.84 9.06 2.40
N ARG A 399 -20.78 9.33 3.31
CA ARG A 399 -21.13 10.70 3.72
C ARG A 399 -20.00 11.34 4.51
N ARG A 400 -19.36 10.58 5.40
CA ARG A 400 -18.22 11.02 6.19
C ARG A 400 -17.03 11.40 5.29
N LEU A 401 -16.67 10.53 4.34
CA LEU A 401 -15.61 10.79 3.37
C LEU A 401 -15.85 12.08 2.57
N VAL A 402 -17.05 12.25 2.00
CA VAL A 402 -17.38 13.47 1.22
C VAL A 402 -17.32 14.72 2.10
N THR A 403 -17.79 14.64 3.34
CA THR A 403 -17.75 15.76 4.29
C THR A 403 -16.31 16.16 4.63
N LEU A 404 -15.45 15.18 4.88
CA LEU A 404 -14.04 15.41 5.21
C LEU A 404 -13.24 15.89 4.00
N CYS A 405 -13.47 15.36 2.80
CA CYS A 405 -12.84 15.88 1.57
C CYS A 405 -13.21 17.35 1.33
N ARG A 406 -14.46 17.76 1.62
CA ARG A 406 -14.86 19.18 1.54
C ARG A 406 -14.18 20.06 2.59
N ARG A 407 -13.91 19.52 3.77
CA ARG A 407 -13.31 20.26 4.89
C ARG A 407 -11.79 20.38 4.80
N TYR A 408 -11.13 19.30 4.42
CA TYR A 408 -9.67 19.17 4.44
C TYR A 408 -9.02 19.11 3.05
N GLY A 409 -9.82 19.05 1.98
CA GLY A 409 -9.34 18.75 0.64
C GLY A 409 -8.98 17.28 0.46
N TRP A 410 -8.88 16.84 -0.79
CA TRP A 410 -8.53 15.45 -1.12
C TRP A 410 -7.13 15.10 -0.62
N TRP A 411 -6.16 16.00 -0.82
CA TRP A 411 -4.77 15.79 -0.39
C TRP A 411 -4.56 15.98 1.10
N GLY A 412 -5.29 16.91 1.73
CA GLY A 412 -5.20 17.11 3.18
C GLY A 412 -5.74 15.89 3.95
N LEU A 413 -6.87 15.32 3.52
CA LEU A 413 -7.36 14.08 4.11
C LEU A 413 -6.41 12.91 3.85
N ALA A 414 -5.88 12.79 2.62
CA ALA A 414 -4.89 11.77 2.27
C ALA A 414 -3.61 11.85 3.13
N LEU A 415 -3.13 13.07 3.41
CA LEU A 415 -1.99 13.30 4.29
C LEU A 415 -2.27 12.82 5.72
N LEU A 416 -3.45 13.15 6.27
CA LEU A 416 -3.84 12.76 7.63
C LEU A 416 -3.96 11.23 7.76
N GLU A 417 -4.51 10.55 6.75
CA GLU A 417 -4.55 9.09 6.70
C GLU A 417 -3.15 8.48 6.59
N ALA A 418 -2.27 9.09 5.79
CA ALA A 418 -0.88 8.65 5.64
C ALA A 418 -0.10 8.77 6.95
N ILE A 419 -0.31 9.82 7.75
CA ILE A 419 0.35 9.99 9.05
C ILE A 419 0.06 8.81 9.97
N VAL A 420 -1.22 8.43 10.13
CA VAL A 420 -1.61 7.31 11.00
C VAL A 420 -1.06 5.99 10.46
N ARG A 421 -1.16 5.76 9.15
CA ARG A 421 -0.66 4.53 8.53
C ARG A 421 0.86 4.39 8.63
N LEU A 422 1.61 5.46 8.39
CA LEU A 422 3.07 5.46 8.51
C LEU A 422 3.51 5.32 9.97
N ALA A 423 2.73 5.83 10.93
CA ALA A 423 3.00 5.66 12.34
C ALA A 423 2.89 4.17 12.75
N ASP A 424 1.84 3.47 12.34
CA ASP A 424 1.69 2.01 12.55
C ASP A 424 2.86 1.22 11.93
N MET A 425 3.19 1.52 10.67
CA MET A 425 4.30 0.86 9.97
C MET A 425 5.64 1.07 10.68
N ALA A 426 5.99 2.33 11.01
CA ALA A 426 7.27 2.65 11.64
C ALA A 426 7.40 2.03 13.04
N VAL A 427 6.33 2.05 13.84
CA VAL A 427 6.32 1.43 15.17
C VAL A 427 6.45 -0.09 15.06
N SER A 428 5.83 -0.71 14.05
CA SER A 428 5.92 -2.15 13.82
C SER A 428 7.33 -2.60 13.43
N GLU A 429 8.00 -1.82 12.59
CA GLU A 429 9.40 -2.06 12.20
C GLU A 429 10.37 -2.01 13.40
N GLU A 430 10.08 -1.19 14.42
CA GLU A 430 10.91 -1.04 15.63
C GLU A 430 10.77 -2.18 16.64
N TYR A 431 9.80 -3.07 16.47
CA TYR A 431 9.67 -4.29 17.28
C TYR A 431 10.58 -5.44 16.80
N GLY A 432 11.30 -5.23 15.69
CA GLY A 432 12.18 -6.19 15.00
C GLY A 432 13.53 -6.45 15.64
#